data_AF-A0A7W7NZ02-F1
#
_entry.id   AF-A0A7W7NZ02-F1
#
_cell.length_a   1.000
_cell.length_b   1.000
_cell.length_c   1.000
_cell.angle_alpha   90.00
_cell.angle_beta   90.00
_cell.angle_gamma   90.00
#
_symmetry.space_group_name_H-M   'P 1'
#
loop_
_entity.id
_entity.type
_entity.pdbx_description
1 polymer ?
#
loop_
_entity_poly.entity_id
_entity_poly.type
_entity_poly.pdbx_seq_one_letter_code
_entity_poly.pdbx_strand_id
1 'polypeptide(L)'
;MEDVETALGQARAVRDAVSQLARGDKPRKTNRGSLPAHLERIEQVVDVDDKACPCCGGALHAIGEDVAERLDVVPTTFRVLVTRRPRYGCRACESTVVQAPAPARIVEGGIPTEALIAQVLVAKYADHLPLYRQAQIYARQDIKLDRSTLADWVGLAA
;
A
#
# COMPACT_ATOMS: atom_id res chain seq x y z
N MET A 1 -16.14 -67.97 -6.61
CA MET A 1 -15.46 -66.79 -7.17
C MET A 1 -16.27 -65.52 -6.90
N GLU A 2 -17.61 -65.59 -6.83
CA GLU A 2 -18.51 -64.47 -6.45
C GLU A 2 -18.37 -63.96 -5.00
N ASP A 3 -18.05 -64.82 -4.03
CA ASP A 3 -17.96 -64.40 -2.60
C ASP A 3 -16.79 -63.43 -2.34
N VAL A 4 -15.72 -63.54 -3.11
CA VAL A 4 -14.53 -62.67 -2.98
C VAL A 4 -14.79 -61.30 -3.59
N GLU A 5 -15.54 -61.24 -4.70
CA GLU A 5 -15.93 -59.97 -5.35
C GLU A 5 -16.90 -59.18 -4.47
N THR A 6 -17.82 -59.88 -3.79
CA THR A 6 -18.77 -59.26 -2.86
C THR A 6 -18.05 -58.69 -1.63
N ALA A 7 -17.08 -59.43 -1.07
CA ALA A 7 -16.28 -58.96 0.06
C ALA A 7 -15.41 -57.73 -0.29
N LEU A 8 -14.82 -57.70 -1.50
CA LEU A 8 -14.05 -56.56 -2.00
C LEU A 8 -14.95 -55.34 -2.27
N GLY A 9 -16.16 -55.56 -2.78
CA GLY A 9 -17.16 -54.51 -2.98
C GLY A 9 -17.58 -53.85 -1.67
N GLN A 10 -17.82 -54.65 -0.62
CA GLN A 10 -18.15 -54.15 0.71
C GLN A 10 -16.98 -53.40 1.36
N ALA A 11 -15.75 -53.92 1.25
CA ALA A 11 -14.56 -53.26 1.78
C ALA A 11 -14.31 -51.90 1.11
N ARG A 12 -14.57 -51.79 -0.21
CA ARG A 12 -14.43 -50.55 -0.97
C ARG A 12 -15.51 -49.53 -0.57
N ALA A 13 -16.76 -49.98 -0.41
CA ALA A 13 -17.86 -49.13 0.03
C ALA A 13 -17.64 -48.57 1.44
N VAL A 14 -17.12 -49.39 2.37
CA VAL A 14 -16.77 -48.92 3.72
C VAL A 14 -15.63 -47.91 3.67
N ARG A 15 -14.61 -48.15 2.84
CA ARG A 15 -13.47 -47.23 2.69
C ARG A 15 -13.90 -45.88 2.10
N ASP A 16 -14.79 -45.90 1.11
CA ASP A 16 -15.33 -44.70 0.49
C ASP A 16 -16.22 -43.93 1.46
N ALA A 17 -17.06 -44.61 2.25
CA ALA A 17 -17.87 -43.99 3.30
C ALA A 17 -17.02 -43.34 4.40
N VAL A 18 -15.95 -44.01 4.86
CA VAL A 18 -14.99 -43.44 5.83
C VAL A 18 -14.26 -42.23 5.24
N SER A 19 -13.92 -42.26 3.95
CA SER A 19 -13.30 -41.11 3.27
C SER A 19 -14.24 -39.91 3.15
N GLN A 20 -15.54 -40.14 2.97
CA GLN A 20 -16.56 -39.10 2.90
C GLN A 20 -16.85 -38.49 4.27
N LEU A 21 -16.86 -39.29 5.34
CA LEU A 21 -16.99 -38.82 6.72
C LEU A 21 -15.77 -38.01 7.19
N ALA A 22 -14.57 -38.28 6.66
CA ALA A 22 -13.35 -37.52 6.94
C ALA A 22 -13.27 -36.19 6.17
N ARG A 23 -14.14 -35.94 5.19
CA ARG A 23 -14.28 -34.67 4.46
C ARG A 23 -15.21 -33.68 5.16
N GLY A 24 -15.27 -33.72 6.50
CA GLY A 24 -15.87 -32.65 7.27
C GLY A 24 -15.22 -31.31 6.88
N ASP A 25 -16.04 -30.32 6.58
CA ASP A 25 -15.64 -28.96 6.25
C ASP A 25 -14.67 -28.46 7.31
N LYS A 26 -13.36 -28.49 7.02
CA LYS A 26 -12.40 -27.78 7.85
C LYS A 26 -12.79 -26.32 7.74
N PRO A 27 -13.11 -25.62 8.85
CA PRO A 27 -13.37 -24.20 8.78
C PRO A 27 -12.15 -23.56 8.13
N ARG A 28 -12.35 -22.89 6.99
CA ARG A 28 -11.30 -22.11 6.35
C ARG A 28 -10.79 -21.16 7.43
N LYS A 29 -9.58 -21.39 7.93
CA LYS A 29 -8.85 -20.42 8.75
C LYS A 29 -8.59 -19.23 7.83
N THR A 30 -9.57 -18.34 7.71
CA THR A 30 -9.35 -17.04 7.08
C THR A 30 -8.36 -16.34 7.97
N ASN A 31 -7.11 -16.25 7.53
CA ASN A 31 -6.10 -15.45 8.18
C ASN A 31 -6.52 -13.99 8.02
N ARG A 32 -7.39 -13.50 8.89
CA ARG A 32 -7.64 -12.06 9.01
C ARG A 32 -6.44 -11.37 9.66
N GLY A 33 -5.51 -12.15 10.24
CA GLY A 33 -4.23 -11.72 10.80
C GLY A 33 -4.37 -10.71 11.93
N SER A 34 -3.38 -10.64 12.81
CA SER A 34 -3.12 -9.38 13.52
C SER A 34 -2.46 -8.42 12.52
N LEU A 35 -2.89 -7.16 12.46
CA LEU A 35 -2.21 -6.19 11.62
C LEU A 35 -0.78 -5.96 12.13
N PRO A 36 0.23 -5.79 11.24
CA PRO A 36 1.61 -5.61 11.67
C PRO A 36 1.79 -4.39 12.58
N ALA A 37 2.54 -4.55 13.68
CA ALA A 37 2.69 -3.52 14.70
C ALA A 37 3.41 -2.25 14.23
N HIS A 38 4.21 -2.34 13.15
CA HIS A 38 4.97 -1.22 12.58
C HIS A 38 4.12 -0.31 11.68
N LEU A 39 2.89 -0.69 11.33
CA LEU A 39 2.00 0.17 10.57
C LEU A 39 1.46 1.29 11.49
N GLU A 40 1.35 2.48 10.93
CA GLU A 40 0.73 3.63 11.60
C GLU A 40 -0.75 3.34 11.89
N ARG A 41 -1.18 3.65 13.12
CA ARG A 41 -2.58 3.56 13.55
C ARG A 41 -3.16 4.97 13.55
N ILE A 42 -4.14 5.22 12.68
CA ILE A 42 -4.92 6.46 12.68
C ILE A 42 -6.18 6.19 13.49
N GLU A 43 -6.30 6.82 14.66
CA GLU A 43 -7.44 6.64 15.56
C GLU A 43 -8.62 7.53 15.12
N GLN A 44 -9.80 6.92 15.01
CA GLN A 44 -11.06 7.63 14.80
C GLN A 44 -12.03 7.28 15.93
N VAL A 45 -12.27 8.24 16.82
CA VAL A 45 -13.27 8.08 17.88
C VAL A 45 -14.63 8.50 17.35
N VAL A 46 -15.59 7.58 17.40
CA VAL A 46 -17.01 7.86 17.14
C VAL A 46 -17.69 7.96 18.51
N ASP A 47 -17.91 9.19 18.96
CA ASP A 47 -18.52 9.48 20.27
C ASP A 47 -19.99 9.91 20.10
N VAL A 48 -20.74 9.93 21.20
CA VAL A 48 -22.11 10.46 21.25
C VAL A 48 -22.11 11.99 21.26
N ASP A 49 -23.07 12.59 20.56
CA ASP A 49 -23.19 14.05 20.46
C ASP A 49 -23.56 14.71 21.80
N ASP A 50 -24.45 14.07 22.58
CA ASP A 50 -24.89 14.56 23.88
C ASP A 50 -24.42 13.62 25.00
N LYS A 51 -23.79 14.21 26.02
CA LYS A 51 -23.27 13.53 27.21
C LYS A 51 -24.19 13.67 28.42
N ALA A 52 -25.43 14.09 28.24
CA ALA A 52 -26.46 14.07 29.27
C ALA A 52 -27.23 12.72 29.26
N CYS A 53 -27.56 12.20 30.45
CA CYS A 53 -28.42 11.02 30.53
C CYS A 53 -29.79 11.37 29.96
N PRO A 54 -30.30 10.62 28.97
CA PRO A 54 -31.66 10.83 28.47
C PRO A 54 -32.73 10.60 29.53
N CYS A 55 -32.36 9.96 30.65
CA CYS A 55 -33.23 9.64 31.78
C CYS A 55 -33.39 10.78 32.80
N CYS A 56 -32.30 11.45 33.17
CA CYS A 56 -32.24 12.34 34.33
C CYS A 56 -31.44 13.62 34.08
N GLY A 57 -30.85 13.77 32.89
CA GLY A 57 -30.01 14.93 32.53
C GLY A 57 -28.62 14.95 33.20
N GLY A 58 -28.27 13.95 34.02
CA GLY A 58 -26.95 13.86 34.64
C GLY A 58 -25.83 13.58 33.63
N ALA A 59 -24.58 13.94 33.95
CA ALA A 59 -23.44 13.73 33.06
C ALA A 59 -23.10 12.24 32.90
N LEU A 60 -22.97 11.78 31.64
CA LEU A 60 -22.48 10.46 31.27
C LEU A 60 -20.96 10.39 31.44
N HIS A 61 -20.45 9.22 31.80
CA HIS A 61 -19.02 8.92 31.86
C HIS A 61 -18.72 7.65 31.06
N ALA A 62 -17.50 7.53 30.55
CA ALA A 62 -17.07 6.36 29.78
C ALA A 62 -16.89 5.14 30.69
N ILE A 63 -17.43 3.99 30.28
CA ILE A 63 -17.36 2.72 31.04
C ILE A 63 -16.43 1.70 30.35
N GLY A 64 -16.33 1.77 29.02
CA GLY A 64 -15.49 0.93 28.20
C GLY A 64 -15.64 1.33 26.73
N GLU A 65 -14.85 0.71 25.87
CA GLU A 65 -14.86 0.94 24.43
C GLU A 65 -14.68 -0.36 23.66
N ASP A 66 -15.32 -0.44 22.50
CA ASP A 66 -15.09 -1.50 21.53
C ASP A 66 -14.09 -1.01 20.49
N VAL A 67 -12.93 -1.68 20.39
CA VAL A 67 -11.86 -1.31 19.44
C VAL A 67 -11.87 -2.27 18.26
N ALA A 68 -11.92 -1.72 17.04
CA ALA A 68 -11.82 -2.47 15.81
C ALA A 68 -10.73 -1.89 14.89
N GLU A 69 -9.71 -2.70 14.56
CA GLU A 69 -8.68 -2.31 13.60
C GLU A 69 -9.10 -2.64 12.15
N ARG A 70 -8.83 -1.72 11.22
CA ARG A 70 -9.06 -1.91 9.78
C ARG A 70 -7.83 -1.47 9.00
N LEU A 71 -7.41 -2.26 8.02
CA LEU A 71 -6.32 -1.89 7.13
C LEU A 71 -6.84 -0.89 6.08
N ASP A 72 -6.31 0.33 6.13
CA ASP A 72 -6.57 1.37 5.14
C ASP A 72 -5.40 1.49 4.14
N VAL A 73 -5.65 2.12 3.00
CA VAL A 73 -4.63 2.37 1.97
C VAL A 73 -4.70 3.82 1.49
N VAL A 74 -3.56 4.52 1.59
CA VAL A 74 -3.36 5.79 0.88
C VAL A 74 -2.69 5.48 -0.46
N PRO A 75 -3.36 5.71 -1.60
CA PRO A 75 -2.74 5.49 -2.90
C PRO A 75 -1.47 6.34 -3.06
N THR A 76 -0.56 5.89 -3.94
CA THR A 76 0.64 6.66 -4.28
C THR A 76 0.27 8.10 -4.63
N THR A 77 0.72 9.05 -3.83
CA THR A 77 0.45 10.49 -4.05
C THR A 77 1.69 11.14 -4.64
N PHE A 78 1.56 11.76 -5.82
CA PHE A 78 2.66 12.53 -6.41
C PHE A 78 2.64 13.96 -5.92
N ARG A 79 3.82 14.50 -5.62
CA ARG A 79 4.02 15.90 -5.24
C ARG A 79 5.13 16.53 -6.08
N VAL A 80 5.02 17.82 -6.32
CA VAL A 80 6.06 18.60 -7.00
C VAL A 80 6.99 19.20 -5.96
N LEU A 81 8.28 18.84 -6.02
CA LEU A 81 9.31 19.44 -5.19
C LEU A 81 9.91 20.66 -5.91
N VAL A 82 9.68 21.86 -5.38
CA VAL A 82 10.15 23.11 -5.98
C VAL A 82 11.38 23.64 -5.24
N THR A 83 12.56 23.49 -5.84
CA THR A 83 13.81 24.05 -5.30
C THR A 83 14.02 25.47 -5.84
N ARG A 84 13.94 26.48 -4.96
CA ARG A 84 14.24 27.88 -5.31
C ARG A 84 15.67 28.26 -4.92
N ARG A 85 16.46 28.73 -5.89
CA ARG A 85 17.83 29.22 -5.69
C ARG A 85 17.91 30.71 -6.02
N PRO A 86 17.62 31.62 -5.08
CA PRO A 86 17.71 33.05 -5.33
C PRO A 86 19.15 33.46 -5.66
N ARG A 87 19.28 34.45 -6.54
CA ARG A 87 20.55 35.12 -6.85
C ARG A 87 20.61 36.41 -6.04
N TYR A 88 21.75 36.68 -5.43
CA TYR A 88 21.97 37.90 -4.64
C TYR A 88 23.03 38.75 -5.32
N GLY A 89 22.73 40.04 -5.47
CA GLY A 89 23.66 41.04 -5.98
C GLY A 89 24.06 42.03 -4.88
N CYS A 90 25.32 42.47 -4.87
CA CYS A 90 25.73 43.57 -4.00
C CYS A 90 25.26 44.92 -4.59
N ARG A 91 24.50 45.70 -3.82
CA ARG A 91 24.00 47.02 -4.27
C ARG A 91 25.09 48.11 -4.31
N ALA A 92 26.20 47.94 -3.61
CA ALA A 92 27.25 48.95 -3.52
C ALA A 92 28.21 48.91 -4.72
N CYS A 93 28.49 47.72 -5.26
CA CYS A 93 29.39 47.55 -6.39
C CYS A 93 28.71 47.10 -7.68
N GLU A 94 27.44 46.68 -7.63
CA GLU A 94 26.57 46.25 -8.74
C GLU A 94 27.12 45.11 -9.65
N SER A 95 28.33 44.62 -9.39
CA SER A 95 29.06 43.71 -10.28
C SER A 95 29.05 42.25 -9.82
N THR A 96 28.84 42.00 -8.53
CA THR A 96 28.93 40.64 -7.96
C THR A 96 27.55 40.01 -7.81
N VAL A 97 27.33 38.88 -8.48
CA VAL A 97 26.13 38.04 -8.32
C VAL A 97 26.53 36.69 -7.70
N VAL A 98 25.96 36.37 -6.54
CA VAL A 98 26.21 35.12 -5.81
C VAL A 98 24.95 34.26 -5.82
N GLN A 99 25.12 32.97 -6.07
CA GLN A 99 24.05 31.97 -6.01
C GLN A 99 24.60 30.69 -5.40
N ALA A 100 23.88 30.10 -4.44
CA ALA A 100 24.22 28.77 -3.92
C ALA A 100 24.20 27.75 -5.08
N PRO A 101 25.13 26.76 -5.18
CA PRO A 101 25.17 25.78 -6.26
C PRO A 101 23.88 24.95 -6.35
N ALA A 102 23.62 24.33 -7.51
CA ALA A 102 22.46 23.46 -7.67
C ALA A 102 22.69 22.18 -6.87
N PRO A 103 21.68 21.66 -6.14
CA PRO A 103 21.77 20.31 -5.61
C PRO A 103 21.99 19.31 -6.76
N ALA A 104 22.87 18.35 -6.53
CA ALA A 104 23.05 17.24 -7.45
C ALA A 104 21.76 16.43 -7.57
N ARG A 105 21.53 15.83 -8.75
CA ARG A 105 20.37 14.99 -9.05
C ARG A 105 20.86 13.74 -9.76
N ILE A 106 20.20 12.60 -9.52
CA ILE A 106 20.51 11.35 -10.23
C ILE A 106 20.27 11.50 -11.74
N VAL A 107 19.16 12.14 -12.12
CA VAL A 107 18.86 12.45 -13.52
C VAL A 107 19.09 13.95 -13.73
N GLU A 108 20.20 14.29 -14.40
CA GLU A 108 20.53 15.68 -14.69
C GLU A 108 19.45 16.34 -15.56
N GLY A 109 18.91 17.48 -15.11
CA GLY A 109 17.81 18.17 -15.78
C GLY A 109 16.48 17.43 -15.79
N GLY A 110 16.42 16.21 -15.25
CA GLY A 110 15.22 15.39 -15.17
C GLY A 110 14.20 15.92 -14.16
N ILE A 111 12.94 15.54 -14.40
CA ILE A 111 11.83 15.76 -13.46
C ILE A 111 11.79 14.78 -12.26
N PRO A 112 12.33 13.54 -12.31
CA PRO A 112 12.13 12.61 -11.20
C PRO A 112 13.05 12.96 -10.03
N THR A 113 12.54 12.73 -8.83
CA THR A 113 13.36 12.65 -7.61
C THR A 113 13.86 11.22 -7.43
N GLU A 114 14.83 11.05 -6.54
CA GLU A 114 15.37 9.76 -6.12
C GLU A 114 14.26 8.83 -5.60
N ALA A 115 13.30 9.39 -4.87
CA ALA A 115 12.14 8.66 -4.37
C ALA A 115 11.22 8.17 -5.50
N LEU A 116 11.01 8.99 -6.55
CA LEU A 116 10.20 8.56 -7.70
C LEU A 116 10.90 7.45 -8.49
N ILE A 117 12.22 7.53 -8.65
CA ILE A 117 13.01 6.47 -9.30
C ILE A 117 12.92 5.18 -8.48
N ALA A 118 13.11 5.25 -7.16
CA ALA A 118 12.98 4.10 -6.28
C ALA A 118 11.60 3.44 -6.40
N GLN A 119 10.52 4.24 -6.43
CA GLN A 119 9.16 3.72 -6.63
C GLN A 119 9.01 2.98 -7.97
N VAL A 120 9.53 3.53 -9.07
CA VAL A 120 9.48 2.90 -10.40
C VAL A 120 10.25 1.58 -10.41
N LEU A 121 11.42 1.55 -9.77
CA LEU A 121 12.26 0.36 -9.67
C LEU A 121 11.62 -0.74 -8.82
N VAL A 122 11.13 -0.42 -7.61
CA VAL A 122 10.42 -1.37 -6.74
C VAL A 122 9.19 -1.91 -7.47
N ALA A 123 8.36 -1.04 -8.05
CA ALA A 123 7.18 -1.47 -8.79
C ALA A 123 7.55 -2.40 -9.96
N LYS A 124 8.64 -2.11 -10.70
CA LYS A 124 9.06 -2.95 -11.83
C LYS A 124 9.63 -4.29 -11.41
N TYR A 125 10.54 -4.31 -10.45
CA TYR A 125 11.36 -5.48 -10.13
C TYR A 125 10.84 -6.30 -8.96
N ALA A 126 10.29 -5.66 -7.93
CA ALA A 126 9.71 -6.35 -6.77
C ALA A 126 8.24 -6.71 -6.99
N ASP A 127 7.45 -5.78 -7.55
CA ASP A 127 6.01 -5.97 -7.74
C ASP A 127 5.63 -6.45 -9.16
N HIS A 128 6.62 -6.66 -10.02
CA HIS A 128 6.46 -7.12 -11.40
C HIS A 128 5.48 -6.28 -12.23
N LEU A 129 5.41 -4.97 -11.97
CA LEU A 129 4.53 -4.03 -12.67
C LEU A 129 5.22 -3.45 -13.91
N PRO A 130 4.81 -3.83 -15.14
CA PRO A 130 5.50 -3.37 -16.35
C PRO A 130 5.37 -1.85 -16.55
N LEU A 131 6.38 -1.22 -17.15
CA LEU A 131 6.48 0.25 -17.27
C LEU A 131 5.28 0.90 -17.97
N TYR A 132 4.70 0.27 -18.99
CA TYR A 132 3.51 0.80 -19.65
C TYR A 132 2.31 0.89 -18.68
N ARG A 133 2.22 -0.06 -17.74
CA ARG A 133 1.14 -0.11 -16.76
C ARG A 133 1.38 0.91 -15.65
N GLN A 134 2.64 1.13 -15.26
CA GLN A 134 3.01 2.23 -14.37
C GLN A 134 2.62 3.59 -14.97
N ALA A 135 2.96 3.83 -16.24
CA ALA A 135 2.55 5.05 -16.96
C ALA A 135 1.03 5.26 -16.96
N GLN A 136 0.25 4.19 -17.19
CA GLN A 136 -1.22 4.26 -17.10
C GLN A 136 -1.74 4.53 -15.69
N ILE A 137 -1.07 4.03 -14.65
CA ILE A 137 -1.43 4.32 -13.25
C ILE A 137 -1.18 5.80 -12.96
N TYR A 138 -0.04 6.34 -13.38
CA TYR A 138 0.29 7.76 -13.21
C TYR A 138 -0.67 8.67 -13.96
N ALA A 139 -1.12 8.25 -15.15
CA ALA A 139 -2.11 8.98 -15.93
C ALA A 139 -3.47 9.13 -15.24
N ARG A 140 -3.81 8.28 -14.25
CA ARG A 140 -5.04 8.45 -13.44
C ARG A 140 -4.99 9.66 -12.52
N GLN A 141 -3.79 10.20 -12.28
CA GLN A 141 -3.56 11.45 -11.55
C GLN A 141 -3.10 12.56 -12.51
N ASP A 142 -3.48 12.44 -13.80
CA ASP A 142 -3.13 13.38 -14.87
C ASP A 142 -1.62 13.53 -15.15
N ILE A 143 -0.79 12.63 -14.63
CA ILE A 143 0.65 12.60 -14.88
C ILE A 143 0.91 11.77 -16.13
N LYS A 144 1.06 12.47 -17.26
CA LYS A 144 1.32 11.88 -18.57
C LYS A 144 2.82 11.66 -18.74
N LEU A 145 3.27 10.43 -18.52
CA LEU A 145 4.65 10.02 -18.73
C LEU A 145 4.70 8.92 -19.79
N ASP A 146 5.62 9.05 -20.74
CA ASP A 146 5.83 8.02 -21.74
C ASP A 146 6.57 6.81 -21.14
N ARG A 147 6.30 5.63 -21.72
CA ARG A 147 7.02 4.41 -21.34
C ARG A 147 8.52 4.54 -21.54
N SER A 148 8.96 5.24 -22.60
CA SER A 148 10.37 5.51 -22.88
C SER A 148 11.01 6.31 -21.75
N THR A 149 10.35 7.37 -21.29
CA THR A 149 10.83 8.18 -20.15
C THR A 149 11.06 7.33 -18.90
N LEU A 150 10.13 6.44 -18.57
CA LEU A 150 10.32 5.52 -17.44
C LEU A 150 11.46 4.51 -17.69
N ALA A 151 11.64 4.05 -18.93
CA ALA A 151 12.73 3.15 -19.29
C ALA A 151 14.10 3.82 -19.16
N ASP A 152 14.21 5.09 -19.58
CA ASP A 152 15.43 5.88 -19.45
C ASP A 152 15.81 6.07 -17.98
N TRP A 153 14.84 6.36 -17.11
CA TRP A 153 15.10 6.47 -15.65
C TRP A 153 15.58 5.16 -15.04
N VAL A 154 15.01 4.04 -15.45
CA VAL A 154 15.46 2.72 -15.00
C VAL A 154 16.87 2.42 -15.51
N GLY A 155 17.17 2.77 -16.76
CA GLY A 155 18.49 2.55 -17.36
C GLY A 155 19.60 3.37 -16.71
N LEU A 156 19.29 4.57 -16.20
CA LEU A 156 20.25 5.42 -15.49
C LEU A 156 20.52 4.97 -14.04
N ALA A 157 19.59 4.23 -13.44
CA ALA A 157 19.64 3.85 -12.03
C ALA A 157 20.03 2.38 -11.79
N ALA A 158 20.15 1.58 -12.86
CA ALA A 158 20.61 0.19 -12.85
C ALA A 158 22.12 0.10 -13.10
#